data_AF-A0A938RT77-F1
#
_entry.id   AF-A0A938RT77-F1
#
_cell.length_a   1.000
_cell.length_b   1.000
_cell.length_c   1.000
_cell.angle_alpha   90.00
_cell.angle_beta   90.00
_cell.angle_gamma   90.00
#
_symmetry.space_group_name_H-M   'P 1'
#
loop_
_entity.id
_entity.type
_entity.pdbx_description
1 polymer ?
#
loop_
_entity_poly.entity_id
_entity_poly.type
_entity_poly.pdbx_seq_one_letter_code
_entity_poly.pdbx_strand_id
1 'polypeptide(L)'
;MSTSPADPLQAEMPFLNKKALATVGGVVALVWVTALLTGSKIVLGVVAVLTLALGGLLWYAFRQLRKQKDVMALLQNAQGSPEARRAALEQLAAQDPNSKDVLNGIAKAQLLAQDNPDAALQTLEGLDLAKVPKDAADQVRTFRAQLLLMKNRSREARDLADQINVPTTGPMLARAMMAAVVAEAWSRTGRHDGALVLLDDFKLDNPELGQTLPMLLFARVFANFAAGRKERVVKDLKQLMGIDLNLLGRFVQPGPGIHLELRKLATEVLQTHPSLSKQVRAQQRLTRPRAR
;
A
#
# COMPACT_ATOMS: atom_id res chain seq x y z
N MET A 1 -27.95 -15.11 12.01
CA MET A 1 -27.59 -13.79 12.56
C MET A 1 -26.48 -13.23 11.72
N SER A 2 -26.80 -12.32 10.80
CA SER A 2 -25.85 -11.73 9.87
C SER A 2 -25.01 -10.72 10.64
N THR A 3 -23.76 -11.06 10.97
CA THR A 3 -22.80 -10.07 11.50
C THR A 3 -22.46 -9.13 10.35
N SER A 4 -22.98 -7.90 10.43
CA SER A 4 -22.57 -6.79 9.60
C SER A 4 -21.03 -6.70 9.67
N PRO A 5 -20.30 -6.61 8.54
CA PRO A 5 -18.86 -6.45 8.59
C PRO A 5 -18.56 -5.20 9.42
N ALA A 6 -17.75 -5.36 10.47
CA ALA A 6 -17.35 -4.26 11.32
C ALA A 6 -16.77 -3.16 10.43
N ASP A 7 -17.33 -1.96 10.53
CA ASP A 7 -16.84 -0.78 9.83
C ASP A 7 -15.34 -0.66 10.16
N PRO A 8 -14.42 -0.69 9.18
CA PRO A 8 -12.97 -0.71 9.43
C PRO A 8 -12.52 0.48 10.31
N LEU A 9 -13.30 1.56 10.32
CA LEU A 9 -13.09 2.72 11.18
C LEU A 9 -13.40 2.47 12.66
N GLN A 10 -14.28 1.53 12.99
CA GLN A 10 -14.54 1.12 14.38
C GLN A 10 -13.41 0.26 14.95
N ALA A 11 -12.68 -0.46 14.09
CA ALA A 11 -11.50 -1.22 14.49
C ALA A 11 -10.30 -0.31 14.79
N GLU A 12 -10.17 0.81 14.06
CA GLU A 12 -9.06 1.75 14.24
C GLU A 12 -9.29 2.80 15.35
N MET A 13 -10.55 3.06 15.74
CA MET A 13 -10.88 3.99 16.82
C MET A 13 -11.91 3.40 17.79
N PRO A 14 -11.47 2.72 18.86
CA PRO A 14 -12.37 2.03 19.78
C PRO A 14 -13.38 2.98 20.47
N PHE A 15 -13.08 4.29 20.56
CA PHE A 15 -13.95 5.30 21.14
C PHE A 15 -15.17 5.68 20.28
N LEU A 16 -15.20 5.31 18.99
CA LEU A 16 -16.37 5.51 18.11
C LEU A 16 -17.42 4.41 18.25
N ASN A 17 -17.11 3.33 18.97
CA ASN A 17 -18.10 2.33 19.33
C ASN A 17 -19.13 2.96 20.27
N LYS A 18 -20.44 2.78 20.01
CA LYS A 18 -21.52 3.25 20.88
C LYS A 18 -21.29 2.88 22.35
N LYS A 19 -20.72 1.71 22.61
CA LYS A 19 -20.35 1.26 23.95
C LYS A 19 -19.24 2.11 24.56
N ALA A 20 -18.16 2.37 23.82
CA ALA A 20 -17.06 3.19 24.30
C ALA A 20 -17.46 4.66 24.48
N LEU A 21 -18.30 5.20 23.60
CA LEU A 21 -18.86 6.55 23.73
C LEU A 21 -19.73 6.68 24.98
N ALA A 22 -20.54 5.65 25.28
CA ALA A 22 -21.30 5.57 26.52
C ALA A 22 -20.38 5.45 27.76
N THR A 23 -19.31 4.66 27.67
CA THR A 23 -18.30 4.56 28.74
C THR A 23 -17.60 5.88 29.00
N VAL A 24 -17.12 6.57 27.96
CA VAL A 24 -16.46 7.88 28.07
C VAL A 24 -17.44 8.91 28.65
N GLY A 25 -18.68 8.94 28.15
CA GLY A 25 -19.72 9.83 28.68
C GLY A 25 -20.03 9.56 30.15
N GLY A 26 -20.12 8.29 30.56
CA GLY A 26 -20.33 7.90 31.95
C GLY A 26 -19.18 8.30 32.88
N VAL A 27 -17.92 8.10 32.45
CA VAL A 27 -16.74 8.53 33.22
C VAL A 27 -16.69 10.05 33.36
N VAL A 28 -16.94 10.80 32.28
CA VAL A 28 -16.98 12.26 32.32
C VAL A 28 -18.09 12.73 33.28
N ALA A 29 -19.28 12.15 33.21
CA ALA A 29 -20.38 12.47 34.12
C ALA A 29 -20.00 12.20 35.59
N LEU A 30 -19.34 11.09 35.89
CA LEU A 30 -18.88 10.75 37.23
C LEU A 30 -17.83 11.76 37.75
N VAL A 31 -16.91 12.20 36.90
CA VAL A 31 -15.92 13.25 37.23
C VAL A 31 -16.61 14.58 37.53
N TRP A 32 -17.65 14.95 36.78
CA TRP A 32 -18.44 16.15 37.06
C TRP A 32 -19.21 16.06 38.38
N VAL A 33 -19.84 14.92 38.67
CA VAL A 33 -20.56 14.70 39.94
C VAL A 33 -19.60 14.80 41.13
N THR A 34 -18.44 14.15 41.06
CA THR A 34 -17.43 14.22 42.14
C THR A 34 -16.86 15.64 42.33
N ALA A 35 -16.67 16.39 41.24
CA ALA A 35 -16.23 17.79 41.29
C ALA A 35 -17.29 18.73 41.90
N LEU A 36 -18.58 18.48 41.64
CA LEU A 36 -19.67 19.25 42.24
C LEU A 36 -19.79 18.96 43.74
N LEU A 37 -19.65 17.70 44.15
CA LEU A 37 -19.71 17.28 45.56
C LEU A 37 -18.57 17.85 46.41
N THR A 38 -17.43 18.20 45.80
CA THR A 38 -16.30 18.79 46.53
C THR A 38 -16.51 20.27 46.88
N GLY A 39 -17.45 20.98 46.23
CA GLY A 39 -17.72 22.41 46.47
C GLY A 39 -16.57 23.37 46.12
N SER A 40 -15.43 22.85 45.64
CA SER A 40 -14.24 23.63 45.34
C SER A 40 -14.34 24.27 43.95
N LYS A 41 -14.32 25.60 43.89
CA LYS A 41 -14.29 26.37 42.63
C LYS A 41 -13.06 26.03 41.78
N ILE A 42 -11.94 25.66 42.42
CA ILE A 42 -10.70 25.27 41.72
C ILE A 42 -10.89 23.93 41.02
N VAL A 43 -11.44 22.92 41.72
CA VAL A 43 -11.69 21.59 41.16
C VAL A 43 -12.68 21.67 39.99
N LEU A 44 -13.75 22.45 40.15
CA LEU A 44 -14.71 22.71 39.07
C LEU A 44 -14.06 23.39 37.86
N GLY A 45 -13.21 24.38 38.08
CA GLY A 45 -12.45 25.04 37.01
C GLY A 45 -11.55 24.07 36.24
N VAL A 46 -10.82 23.20 36.95
CA VAL A 46 -9.96 22.18 36.33
C VAL A 46 -10.78 21.19 35.49
N VAL A 47 -11.89 20.68 36.03
CA VAL A 47 -12.75 19.73 35.30
C VAL A 47 -13.40 20.38 34.08
N ALA A 48 -13.79 21.65 34.16
CA ALA A 48 -14.31 22.40 33.02
C ALA A 48 -13.27 22.54 31.89
N VAL A 49 -12.03 22.92 32.22
CA VAL A 49 -10.94 23.04 31.23
C VAL A 49 -10.61 21.68 30.60
N LEU A 50 -10.52 20.61 31.39
CA LEU A 50 -10.27 19.26 30.87
C LEU A 50 -11.40 18.78 29.95
N THR A 51 -12.65 19.08 30.29
CA THR A 51 -13.82 18.74 29.46
C THR A 51 -13.79 19.50 28.14
N LEU A 52 -13.45 20.79 28.16
CA LEU A 52 -13.30 21.59 26.94
C LEU A 52 -12.15 21.08 26.07
N ALA A 53 -11.01 20.72 26.67
CA ALA A 53 -9.87 20.15 25.96
C ALA A 53 -10.24 18.81 25.29
N LEU A 54 -10.95 17.94 26.01
CA LEU A 54 -11.47 16.68 25.47
C LEU A 54 -12.47 16.92 24.32
N GLY A 55 -13.40 17.87 24.49
CA GLY A 55 -14.35 18.26 23.45
C GLY A 55 -13.65 18.78 22.19
N GLY A 56 -12.61 19.60 22.35
CA GLY A 56 -11.78 20.10 21.26
C GLY A 56 -11.06 18.97 20.50
N LEU A 57 -10.48 18.01 21.23
CA LEU A 57 -9.82 16.83 20.65
C LEU A 57 -10.82 15.96 19.87
N LEU A 58 -12.00 15.70 20.43
CA LEU A 58 -13.04 14.90 19.76
C LEU A 58 -13.55 15.60 18.49
N TRP A 59 -13.78 16.91 18.55
CA TRP A 59 -14.18 17.68 17.37
C TRP A 59 -13.10 17.67 16.28
N TYR A 60 -11.83 17.82 16.66
CA TYR A 60 -10.71 17.74 15.73
C TYR A 60 -10.62 16.37 15.07
N ALA A 61 -10.67 15.28 15.85
CA ALA A 61 -10.67 13.91 15.33
C ALA A 61 -11.85 13.66 14.37
N PHE A 62 -13.05 14.13 14.73
CA PHE A 62 -14.23 14.03 13.87
C PHE A 62 -14.09 14.79 12.56
N ARG A 63 -13.50 15.98 12.60
CA ARG A 63 -13.19 16.77 11.40
C ARG A 63 -12.22 16.03 10.48
N GLN A 64 -11.16 15.42 11.02
CA GLN A 64 -10.18 14.66 10.23
C GLN A 64 -10.78 13.39 9.61
N LEU A 65 -11.66 12.70 10.36
CA LEU A 65 -12.41 11.56 9.86
C LEU A 65 -13.30 11.89 8.66
N ARG A 66 -14.01 13.02 8.72
CA ARG A 66 -14.84 13.48 7.59
C ARG A 66 -13.98 13.72 6.37
N LYS A 67 -12.86 14.42 6.51
CA LYS A 67 -11.92 14.64 5.41
C LYS A 67 -11.41 13.34 4.79
N GLN A 68 -11.03 12.36 5.61
CA GLN A 68 -10.59 11.06 5.10
C GLN A 68 -11.69 10.36 4.31
N LYS A 69 -12.93 10.37 4.82
CA LYS A 69 -14.09 9.80 4.11
C LYS A 69 -14.34 10.50 2.78
N ASP A 70 -14.27 11.82 2.76
CA ASP A 70 -14.46 12.62 1.55
C ASP A 70 -13.40 12.27 0.49
N VAL A 71 -12.13 12.23 0.88
CA VAL A 71 -11.02 11.85 -0.02
C VAL A 71 -11.17 10.39 -0.49
N MET A 72 -11.52 9.46 0.39
CA MET A 72 -11.74 8.07 -0.02
C MET A 72 -12.92 7.92 -0.98
N ALA A 73 -14.01 8.65 -0.75
CA ALA A 73 -15.14 8.67 -1.66
C ALA A 73 -14.75 9.21 -3.04
N LEU A 74 -13.92 10.26 -3.09
CA LEU A 74 -13.35 10.76 -4.36
C LEU A 74 -12.52 9.69 -5.07
N LEU A 75 -11.63 9.00 -4.36
CA LEU A 75 -10.79 7.96 -4.94
C LEU A 75 -11.61 6.77 -5.44
N GLN A 76 -12.66 6.36 -4.72
CA GLN A 76 -13.55 5.27 -5.15
C GLN A 76 -14.33 5.67 -6.41
N ASN A 77 -14.88 6.89 -6.45
CA ASN A 77 -15.60 7.40 -7.61
C ASN A 77 -14.68 7.55 -8.84
N ALA A 78 -13.41 7.90 -8.63
CA ALA A 78 -12.42 8.08 -9.69
C ALA A 78 -12.00 6.77 -10.41
N GLN A 79 -12.33 5.59 -9.87
CA GLN A 79 -11.97 4.31 -10.47
C GLN A 79 -12.81 3.95 -11.71
N GLY A 80 -13.96 4.60 -11.90
CA GLY A 80 -14.93 4.22 -12.94
C GLY A 80 -14.59 4.66 -14.37
N SER A 81 -13.86 5.77 -14.55
CA SER A 81 -13.50 6.27 -15.89
C SER A 81 -12.37 7.31 -15.84
N PRO A 82 -11.69 7.59 -16.97
CA PRO A 82 -10.74 8.69 -17.08
C PRO A 82 -11.37 10.07 -16.76
N GLU A 83 -12.65 10.26 -17.10
CA GLU A 83 -13.39 11.49 -16.81
C GLU A 83 -13.66 11.66 -15.31
N ALA A 84 -14.10 10.60 -14.63
CA ALA A 84 -14.33 10.61 -13.19
C ALA A 84 -13.04 10.94 -12.42
N ARG A 85 -11.90 10.49 -12.93
CA ARG A 85 -10.59 10.80 -12.37
C ARG A 85 -10.21 12.27 -12.54
N ARG A 86 -10.45 12.85 -13.71
CA ARG A 86 -10.23 14.29 -13.95
C ARG A 86 -11.09 15.14 -13.01
N ALA A 87 -12.37 14.78 -12.87
CA ALA A 87 -13.28 15.44 -11.93
C ALA A 87 -12.80 15.33 -10.47
N ALA A 88 -12.31 14.15 -10.05
CA ALA A 88 -11.74 13.98 -8.71
C ALA A 88 -10.45 14.79 -8.51
N LEU A 89 -9.59 14.90 -9.53
CA LEU A 89 -8.39 15.75 -9.49
C LEU A 89 -8.75 17.23 -9.35
N GLU A 90 -9.76 17.70 -10.07
CA GLU A 90 -10.27 19.08 -9.95
C GLU A 90 -10.84 19.35 -8.55
N GLN A 91 -11.61 18.41 -7.99
CA GLN A 91 -12.14 18.55 -6.63
C GLN A 91 -11.03 18.54 -5.56
N LEU A 92 -10.03 17.68 -5.70
CA LEU A 92 -8.85 17.70 -4.82
C LEU A 92 -8.07 19.01 -4.94
N ALA A 93 -7.90 19.54 -6.15
CA ALA A 93 -7.24 20.81 -6.39
C ALA A 93 -8.03 22.00 -5.81
N ALA A 94 -9.36 21.96 -5.82
CA ALA A 94 -10.17 22.99 -5.18
C ALA A 94 -10.08 22.96 -3.64
N GLN A 95 -9.97 21.76 -3.05
CA GLN A 95 -9.85 21.59 -1.59
C GLN A 95 -8.46 21.97 -1.07
N ASP A 96 -7.42 21.69 -1.84
CA ASP A 96 -6.04 22.02 -1.49
C ASP A 96 -5.20 22.32 -2.75
N PRO A 97 -5.26 23.57 -3.25
CA PRO A 97 -4.60 23.98 -4.49
C PRO A 97 -3.08 23.72 -4.49
N ASN A 98 -2.47 23.77 -3.31
CA ASN A 98 -1.03 23.65 -3.13
C ASN A 98 -0.59 22.26 -2.64
N SER A 99 -1.52 21.30 -2.46
CA SER A 99 -1.21 19.97 -1.94
C SER A 99 -0.41 20.02 -0.61
N LYS A 100 -0.71 21.00 0.25
CA LYS A 100 -0.07 21.16 1.57
C LYS A 100 -0.54 20.09 2.55
N ASP A 101 -1.74 19.58 2.37
CA ASP A 101 -2.29 18.46 3.11
C ASP A 101 -1.77 17.15 2.48
N VAL A 102 -1.02 16.40 3.26
CA VAL A 102 -0.37 15.16 2.78
C VAL A 102 -1.39 14.12 2.34
N LEU A 103 -2.57 14.05 2.94
CA LEU A 103 -3.61 13.12 2.51
C LEU A 103 -4.12 13.48 1.10
N ASN A 104 -4.39 14.77 0.86
CA ASN A 104 -4.81 15.25 -0.46
C ASN A 104 -3.69 15.07 -1.50
N GLY A 105 -2.43 15.31 -1.11
CA GLY A 105 -1.26 15.08 -1.94
C GLY A 105 -1.09 13.62 -2.36
N ILE A 106 -1.22 12.68 -1.41
CA ILE A 106 -1.18 11.24 -1.69
C ILE A 106 -2.33 10.85 -2.61
N ALA A 107 -3.56 11.28 -2.32
CA ALA A 107 -4.73 10.97 -3.13
C ALA A 107 -4.57 11.49 -4.57
N LYS A 108 -4.14 12.74 -4.74
CA LYS A 108 -3.83 13.33 -6.04
C LYS A 108 -2.77 12.52 -6.79
N ALA A 109 -1.70 12.13 -6.10
CA ALA A 109 -0.66 11.30 -6.70
C ALA A 109 -1.17 9.90 -7.10
N GLN A 110 -2.07 9.28 -6.33
CA GLN A 110 -2.67 7.98 -6.67
C GLN A 110 -3.52 8.07 -7.95
N LEU A 111 -4.27 9.16 -8.11
CA LEU A 111 -5.02 9.41 -9.33
C LEU A 111 -4.08 9.67 -10.52
N LEU A 112 -3.06 10.52 -10.34
CA LEU A 112 -2.09 10.83 -11.39
C LEU A 112 -1.27 9.60 -11.80
N ALA A 113 -0.97 8.68 -10.89
CA ALA A 113 -0.04 7.58 -11.12
C ALA A 113 -0.42 6.66 -12.30
N GLN A 114 -1.70 6.51 -12.62
CA GLN A 114 -2.10 5.62 -13.71
C GLN A 114 -1.97 6.28 -15.09
N ASP A 115 -2.08 7.61 -15.20
CA ASP A 115 -2.00 8.33 -16.48
C ASP A 115 -0.66 9.03 -16.68
N ASN A 116 -0.14 9.63 -15.61
CA ASN A 116 1.10 10.39 -15.61
C ASN A 116 1.90 10.11 -14.30
N PRO A 117 2.67 9.01 -14.27
CA PRO A 117 3.47 8.64 -13.11
C PRO A 117 4.53 9.69 -12.74
N ASP A 118 4.96 10.53 -13.69
CA ASP A 118 5.90 11.63 -13.40
C ASP A 118 5.24 12.78 -12.66
N ALA A 119 4.01 13.15 -13.03
CA ALA A 119 3.24 14.14 -12.29
C ALA A 119 2.90 13.64 -10.87
N ALA A 120 2.67 12.33 -10.71
CA ALA A 120 2.48 11.72 -9.39
C ALA A 120 3.76 11.84 -8.54
N LEU A 121 4.93 11.54 -9.10
CA LEU A 121 6.22 11.70 -8.41
C LEU A 121 6.45 13.16 -7.98
N GLN A 122 6.24 14.11 -8.88
CA GLN A 122 6.38 15.54 -8.57
C GLN A 122 5.43 15.98 -7.45
N THR A 123 4.20 15.48 -7.46
CA THR A 123 3.22 15.77 -6.40
C THR A 123 3.71 15.27 -5.05
N LEU A 124 4.26 14.05 -4.99
CA LEU A 124 4.77 13.46 -3.74
C LEU A 124 6.07 14.12 -3.28
N GLU A 125 6.89 14.63 -4.20
CA GLU A 125 8.12 15.39 -3.92
C GLU A 125 7.86 16.76 -3.33
N GLY A 126 6.74 17.40 -3.69
CA GLY A 126 6.32 18.68 -3.13
C GLY A 126 5.80 18.62 -1.69
N LEU A 127 5.61 17.42 -1.13
CA LEU A 127 5.10 17.25 0.23
C LEU A 127 6.18 17.51 1.28
N ASP A 128 5.85 18.36 2.26
CA ASP A 128 6.72 18.63 3.40
C ASP A 128 6.65 17.49 4.42
N LEU A 129 7.51 16.49 4.23
CA LEU A 129 7.56 15.30 5.09
C LEU A 129 8.01 15.59 6.52
N ALA A 130 8.61 16.76 6.79
CA ALA A 130 9.05 17.13 8.14
C ALA A 130 7.88 17.52 9.05
N LYS A 131 6.74 17.90 8.46
CA LYS A 131 5.55 18.35 9.21
C LYS A 131 4.50 17.27 9.43
N VAL A 132 4.77 16.04 8.99
CA VAL A 132 3.81 14.93 9.11
C VAL A 132 4.31 13.83 10.05
N PRO A 133 3.38 13.07 10.66
CA PRO A 133 3.75 11.89 11.43
C PRO A 133 4.60 10.94 10.59
N LYS A 134 5.55 10.28 11.25
CA LYS A 134 6.52 9.39 10.60
C LYS A 134 5.86 8.32 9.73
N ASP A 135 4.78 7.71 10.21
CA ASP A 135 4.06 6.67 9.47
C ASP A 135 3.46 7.19 8.16
N ALA A 136 2.94 8.43 8.16
CA ALA A 136 2.44 9.07 6.94
C ALA A 136 3.59 9.42 5.98
N ALA A 137 4.73 9.89 6.50
CA ALA A 137 5.91 10.12 5.69
C ALA A 137 6.42 8.81 5.04
N ASP A 138 6.40 7.70 5.77
CA ASP A 138 6.81 6.40 5.26
C ASP A 138 5.86 5.86 4.19
N GLN A 139 4.55 6.14 4.28
CA GLN A 139 3.61 5.86 3.20
C GLN A 139 3.94 6.68 1.93
N VAL A 140 4.27 7.97 2.07
CA VAL A 140 4.70 8.80 0.93
C VAL A 140 5.98 8.24 0.31
N ARG A 141 6.99 7.92 1.13
CA ARG A 141 8.25 7.31 0.66
C ARG A 141 8.00 5.98 -0.05
N THR A 142 7.11 5.15 0.49
CA THR A 142 6.73 3.87 -0.12
C THR A 142 6.13 4.08 -1.49
N PHE A 143 5.17 5.00 -1.62
CA PHE A 143 4.51 5.25 -2.89
C PHE A 143 5.48 5.84 -3.93
N ARG A 144 6.34 6.79 -3.51
CA ARG A 144 7.44 7.30 -4.36
C ARG A 144 8.39 6.19 -4.82
N ALA A 145 8.84 5.35 -3.89
CA ALA A 145 9.74 4.24 -4.21
C ALA A 145 9.08 3.26 -5.20
N GLN A 146 7.80 2.96 -5.04
CA GLN A 146 7.05 2.12 -5.98
C GLN A 146 7.05 2.71 -7.40
N LEU A 147 6.72 3.99 -7.54
CA LEU A 147 6.74 4.67 -8.85
C LEU A 147 8.13 4.67 -9.47
N LEU A 148 9.17 4.93 -8.68
CA LEU A 148 10.56 4.86 -9.13
C LEU A 148 10.94 3.44 -9.60
N LEU A 149 10.52 2.39 -8.89
CA LEU A 149 10.78 1.00 -9.28
C LEU A 149 10.09 0.63 -10.59
N MET A 150 8.86 1.09 -10.82
CA MET A 150 8.14 0.92 -12.08
C MET A 150 8.90 1.58 -13.25
N LYS A 151 9.57 2.70 -12.98
CA LYS A 151 10.42 3.42 -13.94
C LYS A 151 11.88 2.92 -13.99
N ASN A 152 12.18 1.78 -13.35
CA ASN A 152 13.53 1.23 -13.25
C ASN A 152 14.58 2.16 -12.58
N ARG A 153 14.15 3.14 -11.77
CA ARG A 153 15.03 4.04 -11.00
C ARG A 153 15.36 3.42 -9.63
N SER A 154 15.95 2.21 -9.64
CA SER A 154 16.14 1.39 -8.43
C SER A 154 17.07 2.02 -7.38
N ARG A 155 18.07 2.82 -7.79
CA ARG A 155 18.96 3.51 -6.84
C ARG A 155 18.22 4.60 -6.05
N GLU A 156 17.40 5.38 -6.72
CA GLU A 156 16.61 6.43 -6.05
C GLU A 156 15.49 5.82 -5.19
N ALA A 157 14.87 4.73 -5.67
CA ALA A 157 13.93 3.96 -4.86
C ALA A 157 14.61 3.40 -3.59
N ARG A 158 15.89 3.02 -3.70
CA ARG A 158 16.69 2.53 -2.59
C ARG A 158 16.94 3.61 -1.52
N ASP A 159 17.27 4.84 -1.92
CA ASP A 159 17.48 5.94 -0.99
C ASP A 159 16.24 6.23 -0.13
N LEU A 160 15.05 6.07 -0.72
CA LEU A 160 13.78 6.16 0.00
C LEU A 160 13.53 4.92 0.87
N ALA A 161 13.75 3.72 0.33
CA ALA A 161 13.50 2.46 1.02
C ALA A 161 14.32 2.32 2.32
N ASP A 162 15.53 2.88 2.36
CA ASP A 162 16.37 2.87 3.56
C ASP A 162 15.85 3.74 4.71
N GLN A 163 14.90 4.64 4.42
CA GLN A 163 14.28 5.51 5.43
C GLN A 163 12.92 4.97 5.90
N ILE A 164 12.34 3.98 5.20
CA ILE A 164 11.01 3.46 5.48
C ILE A 164 11.08 2.49 6.67
N ASN A 165 10.25 2.72 7.68
CA ASN A 165 10.04 1.76 8.75
C ASN A 165 8.80 0.90 8.44
N VAL A 166 9.00 -0.36 8.04
CA VAL A 166 7.88 -1.29 7.85
C VAL A 166 7.29 -1.64 9.22
N PRO A 167 6.01 -1.32 9.49
CA PRO A 167 5.45 -1.51 10.82
C PRO A 167 5.27 -3.00 11.13
N THR A 168 5.54 -3.39 12.37
CA THR A 168 5.34 -4.77 12.86
C THR A 168 3.91 -5.03 13.33
N THR A 169 3.08 -3.99 13.45
CA THR A 169 1.66 -4.06 13.84
C THR A 169 0.78 -3.34 12.83
N GLY A 170 -0.53 -3.59 12.87
CA GLY A 170 -1.51 -2.96 11.98
C GLY A 170 -1.95 -3.86 10.82
N PRO A 171 -2.70 -3.32 9.85
CA PRO A 171 -3.30 -4.10 8.77
C PRO A 171 -2.24 -4.85 7.93
N MET A 172 -2.40 -6.16 7.79
CA MET A 172 -1.46 -7.04 7.08
C MET A 172 -1.22 -6.57 5.64
N LEU A 173 -2.29 -6.18 4.95
CA LEU A 173 -2.24 -5.69 3.57
C LEU A 173 -1.29 -4.50 3.41
N ALA A 174 -1.43 -3.48 4.28
CA ALA A 174 -0.60 -2.27 4.23
C ALA A 174 0.88 -2.59 4.51
N ARG A 175 1.14 -3.43 5.51
CA ARG A 175 2.48 -3.93 5.83
C ARG A 175 3.10 -4.68 4.64
N ALA A 176 2.34 -5.56 4.01
CA ALA A 176 2.80 -6.37 2.89
C ALA A 176 3.15 -5.52 1.66
N MET A 177 2.34 -4.51 1.34
CA MET A 177 2.65 -3.55 0.27
C MET A 177 3.98 -2.84 0.52
N MET A 178 4.14 -2.30 1.73
CA MET A 178 5.34 -1.57 2.11
C MET A 178 6.58 -2.47 2.09
N ALA A 179 6.46 -3.67 2.66
CA ALA A 179 7.52 -4.68 2.66
C ALA A 179 7.93 -5.09 1.24
N ALA A 180 6.97 -5.32 0.34
CA ALA A 180 7.25 -5.68 -1.04
C ALA A 180 8.06 -4.58 -1.77
N VAL A 181 7.69 -3.31 -1.60
CA VAL A 181 8.38 -2.18 -2.22
C VAL A 181 9.80 -2.04 -1.67
N VAL A 182 9.96 -2.05 -0.34
CA VAL A 182 11.27 -1.95 0.32
C VAL A 182 12.16 -3.12 -0.09
N ALA A 183 11.63 -4.34 -0.04
CA ALA A 183 12.37 -5.54 -0.40
C ALA A 183 12.77 -5.55 -1.88
N GLU A 184 11.91 -5.11 -2.80
CA GLU A 184 12.27 -5.00 -4.22
C GLU A 184 13.41 -3.99 -4.42
N ALA A 185 13.31 -2.80 -3.83
CA ALA A 185 14.37 -1.79 -3.91
C ALA A 185 15.70 -2.30 -3.36
N TRP A 186 15.67 -2.97 -2.20
CA TRP A 186 16.84 -3.58 -1.58
C TRP A 186 17.46 -4.69 -2.44
N SER A 187 16.63 -5.57 -3.00
CA SER A 187 17.07 -6.69 -3.83
C SER A 187 17.77 -6.23 -5.10
N ARG A 188 17.24 -5.18 -5.74
CA ARG A 188 17.78 -4.63 -7.00
C ARG A 188 19.04 -3.78 -6.81
N THR A 189 19.44 -3.53 -5.57
CA THR A 189 20.60 -2.69 -5.20
C THR A 189 21.62 -3.40 -4.31
N GLY A 190 21.48 -4.72 -4.12
CA GLY A 190 22.50 -5.55 -3.48
C GLY A 190 22.23 -5.94 -2.02
N ARG A 191 21.20 -5.41 -1.34
CA ARG A 191 20.83 -5.80 0.03
C ARG A 191 19.76 -6.90 0.04
N HIS A 192 19.98 -7.95 -0.76
CA HIS A 192 19.00 -9.01 -0.94
C HIS A 192 18.80 -9.86 0.32
N ASP A 193 19.80 -10.01 1.19
CA ASP A 193 19.62 -10.72 2.47
C ASP A 193 18.61 -10.03 3.38
N GLY A 194 18.71 -8.70 3.52
CA GLY A 194 17.73 -7.91 4.28
C GLY A 194 16.33 -7.96 3.66
N ALA A 195 16.26 -8.01 2.32
CA ALA A 195 14.99 -8.17 1.62
C ALA A 195 14.34 -9.53 1.90
N LEU A 196 15.13 -10.61 1.90
CA LEU A 196 14.64 -11.96 2.23
C LEU A 196 14.11 -12.03 3.66
N VAL A 197 14.87 -11.49 4.63
CA VAL A 197 14.43 -11.43 6.04
C VAL A 197 13.11 -10.68 6.18
N LEU A 198 12.98 -9.52 5.51
CA LEU A 198 11.75 -8.74 5.55
C LEU A 198 10.55 -9.48 4.92
N LEU A 199 10.78 -10.27 3.88
CA LEU A 199 9.73 -11.01 3.18
C LEU A 199 9.33 -12.30 3.90
N ASP A 200 10.17 -12.84 4.78
CA ASP A 200 9.89 -14.07 5.54
C ASP A 200 8.76 -13.90 6.57
N ASP A 201 8.45 -12.66 6.97
CA ASP A 201 7.32 -12.33 7.85
C ASP A 201 5.94 -12.59 7.21
N PHE A 202 5.88 -12.78 5.90
CA PHE A 202 4.63 -12.91 5.14
C PHE A 202 4.42 -14.33 4.63
N LYS A 203 3.45 -15.02 5.24
CA LYS A 203 2.99 -16.34 4.79
C LYS A 203 2.16 -16.20 3.52
N LEU A 204 2.70 -16.63 2.38
CA LEU A 204 2.10 -16.40 1.05
C LEU A 204 0.76 -17.11 0.81
N ASP A 205 0.42 -18.11 1.61
CA ASP A 205 -0.87 -18.80 1.61
C ASP A 205 -1.96 -18.07 2.42
N ASN A 206 -1.61 -16.97 3.09
CA ASN A 206 -2.56 -16.16 3.83
C ASN A 206 -3.53 -15.43 2.86
N PRO A 207 -4.85 -15.65 2.96
CA PRO A 207 -5.83 -15.03 2.07
C PRO A 207 -5.86 -13.49 2.16
N GLU A 208 -5.46 -12.89 3.28
CA GLU A 208 -5.37 -11.43 3.43
C GLU A 208 -4.35 -10.79 2.48
N LEU A 209 -3.39 -11.58 2.00
CA LEU A 209 -2.37 -11.11 1.06
C LEU A 209 -2.84 -11.13 -0.39
N GLY A 210 -4.05 -11.61 -0.71
CA GLY A 210 -4.49 -11.88 -2.09
C GLY A 210 -4.23 -10.72 -3.07
N GLN A 211 -4.49 -9.47 -2.67
CA GLN A 211 -4.26 -8.30 -3.53
C GLN A 211 -2.77 -7.91 -3.65
N THR A 212 -1.96 -8.23 -2.65
CA THR A 212 -0.53 -7.89 -2.56
C THR A 212 0.40 -9.03 -2.95
N LEU A 213 -0.13 -10.24 -3.10
CA LEU A 213 0.62 -11.44 -3.35
C LEU A 213 1.50 -11.32 -4.61
N PRO A 214 1.01 -10.78 -5.75
CA PRO A 214 1.87 -10.52 -6.90
C PRO A 214 3.06 -9.60 -6.58
N MET A 215 2.85 -8.54 -5.79
CA MET A 215 3.92 -7.61 -5.41
C MET A 215 4.97 -8.29 -4.52
N LEU A 216 4.54 -9.07 -3.53
CA LEU A 216 5.44 -9.86 -2.68
C LEU A 216 6.24 -10.86 -3.51
N LEU A 217 5.59 -11.56 -4.45
CA LEU A 217 6.27 -12.51 -5.33
C LEU A 217 7.27 -11.83 -6.25
N PHE A 218 6.96 -10.65 -6.80
CA PHE A 218 7.93 -9.89 -7.58
C PHE A 218 9.17 -9.54 -6.75
N ALA A 219 8.97 -9.04 -5.53
CA ALA A 219 10.08 -8.73 -4.62
C ALA A 219 10.92 -9.98 -4.29
N ARG A 220 10.26 -11.11 -4.00
CA ARG A 220 10.92 -12.40 -3.72
C ARG A 220 11.69 -12.94 -4.92
N VAL A 221 11.18 -12.79 -6.14
CA VAL A 221 11.91 -13.19 -7.35
C VAL A 221 13.21 -12.41 -7.46
N PHE A 222 13.19 -11.09 -7.29
CA PHE A 222 14.43 -10.29 -7.30
C PHE A 222 15.36 -10.67 -6.14
N ALA A 223 14.84 -10.86 -4.94
CA ALA A 223 15.63 -11.19 -3.75
C ALA A 223 16.32 -12.56 -3.90
N ASN A 224 15.55 -13.60 -4.26
CA ASN A 224 16.06 -14.94 -4.48
C ASN A 224 17.03 -15.00 -5.67
N PHE A 225 16.78 -14.23 -6.73
CA PHE A 225 17.70 -14.15 -7.87
C PHE A 225 19.04 -13.54 -7.48
N ALA A 226 19.01 -12.41 -6.78
CA ALA A 226 20.22 -11.76 -6.27
C ALA A 226 21.00 -12.65 -5.28
N ALA A 227 20.29 -13.49 -4.50
CA ALA A 227 20.87 -14.47 -3.59
C ALA A 227 21.38 -15.76 -4.29
N GLY A 228 21.29 -15.88 -5.62
CA GLY A 228 21.68 -17.09 -6.36
C GLY A 228 20.76 -18.30 -6.16
N ARG A 229 19.58 -18.13 -5.54
CA ARG A 229 18.64 -19.21 -5.18
C ARG A 229 17.70 -19.55 -6.34
N LYS A 230 18.26 -20.08 -7.44
CA LYS A 230 17.52 -20.36 -8.69
C LYS A 230 16.24 -21.17 -8.51
N GLU A 231 16.26 -22.21 -7.68
CA GLU A 231 15.08 -23.04 -7.41
C GLU A 231 13.92 -22.25 -6.80
N ARG A 232 14.24 -21.31 -5.89
CA ARG A 232 13.25 -20.43 -5.26
C ARG A 232 12.70 -19.42 -6.25
N VAL A 233 13.55 -18.89 -7.14
CA VAL A 233 13.11 -18.04 -8.26
C VAL A 233 12.10 -18.78 -9.13
N VAL A 234 12.41 -20.00 -9.57
CA VAL A 234 11.51 -20.82 -10.37
C VAL A 234 10.19 -21.10 -9.64
N LYS A 235 10.25 -21.38 -8.33
CA LYS A 235 9.07 -21.58 -7.49
C LYS A 235 8.19 -20.33 -7.46
N ASP A 236 8.75 -19.17 -7.16
CA ASP A 236 8.00 -17.92 -7.05
C ASP A 236 7.44 -17.47 -8.43
N LEU A 237 8.17 -17.69 -9.53
CA LEU A 237 7.69 -17.48 -10.91
C LEU A 237 6.51 -18.40 -11.27
N LYS A 238 6.55 -19.67 -10.87
CA LYS A 238 5.42 -20.59 -11.06
C LYS A 238 4.19 -20.14 -10.27
N GLN A 239 4.37 -19.59 -9.07
CA GLN A 239 3.27 -19.02 -8.31
C GLN A 239 2.68 -17.79 -9.00
N LEU A 240 3.50 -16.87 -9.53
CA LEU A 240 3.03 -15.73 -10.34
C LEU A 240 2.22 -16.20 -11.54
N MET A 241 2.72 -17.20 -12.28
CA MET A 241 2.02 -17.79 -13.42
C MET A 241 0.68 -18.42 -13.02
N GLY A 242 0.60 -19.00 -11.82
CA GLY A 242 -0.63 -19.56 -11.27
C GLY A 242 -1.68 -18.51 -10.90
N ILE A 243 -1.27 -17.25 -10.68
CA ILE A 243 -2.18 -16.11 -10.44
C ILE A 243 -2.67 -15.56 -11.78
N ASP A 244 -1.75 -15.12 -12.64
CA ASP A 244 -2.02 -14.64 -13.98
C ASP A 244 -0.74 -14.75 -14.84
N LEU A 245 -0.88 -15.36 -16.02
CA LEU A 245 0.19 -15.51 -17.01
C LEU A 245 0.85 -14.18 -17.38
N ASN A 246 0.06 -13.10 -17.43
CA ASN A 246 0.55 -11.77 -17.82
C ASN A 246 1.54 -11.18 -16.81
N LEU A 247 1.51 -11.63 -15.55
CA LEU A 247 2.44 -11.17 -14.52
C LEU A 247 3.89 -11.57 -14.83
N LEU A 248 4.10 -12.66 -15.58
CA LEU A 248 5.44 -13.04 -16.05
C LEU A 248 6.00 -12.07 -17.09
N GLY A 249 5.16 -11.25 -17.72
CA GLY A 249 5.58 -10.27 -18.73
C GLY A 249 6.71 -9.36 -18.22
N ARG A 250 6.69 -9.02 -16.92
CA ARG A 250 7.70 -8.21 -16.24
C ARG A 250 9.12 -8.80 -16.31
N PHE A 251 9.26 -10.11 -16.41
CA PHE A 251 10.55 -10.81 -16.43
C PHE A 251 10.93 -11.35 -17.80
N VAL A 252 9.94 -11.61 -18.66
CA VAL A 252 10.18 -12.18 -20.00
C VAL A 252 10.55 -11.11 -21.01
N GLN A 253 9.97 -9.91 -20.89
CA GLN A 253 10.26 -8.82 -21.82
C GLN A 253 11.66 -8.23 -21.56
N PRO A 254 12.45 -7.94 -22.61
CA PRO A 254 13.68 -7.18 -22.45
C PRO A 254 13.32 -5.79 -21.89
N GLY A 255 13.88 -5.46 -20.74
CA GLY A 255 13.62 -4.20 -20.07
C GLY A 255 14.81 -3.77 -19.23
N PRO A 256 14.95 -2.47 -18.99
CA PRO A 256 16.02 -1.97 -18.14
C PRO A 256 15.81 -2.56 -16.72
N GLY A 257 16.90 -3.07 -16.13
CA GLY A 257 16.90 -3.71 -14.80
C GLY A 257 16.49 -5.18 -14.73
N ILE A 258 16.23 -5.85 -15.85
CA ILE A 258 16.01 -7.31 -15.88
C ILE A 258 17.28 -8.01 -16.37
N HIS A 259 17.84 -8.88 -15.52
CA HIS A 259 19.05 -9.65 -15.85
C HIS A 259 18.76 -10.73 -16.90
N LEU A 260 19.71 -10.98 -17.81
CA LEU A 260 19.56 -11.96 -18.90
C LEU A 260 19.19 -13.37 -18.38
N GLU A 261 19.88 -13.83 -17.33
CA GLU A 261 19.60 -15.13 -16.69
C GLU A 261 18.21 -15.19 -16.04
N LEU A 262 17.75 -14.10 -15.41
CA LEU A 262 16.40 -14.04 -14.85
C LEU A 262 15.34 -14.16 -15.95
N ARG A 263 15.59 -13.50 -17.09
CA ARG A 263 14.74 -13.61 -18.28
C ARG A 263 14.67 -15.04 -18.80
N LYS A 264 15.81 -15.73 -18.92
CA LYS A 264 15.85 -17.15 -19.35
C LYS A 264 15.00 -18.03 -18.44
N LEU A 265 15.18 -17.92 -17.12
CA LEU A 265 14.40 -18.66 -16.13
C LEU A 265 12.90 -18.37 -16.26
N ALA A 266 12.51 -17.11 -16.44
CA ALA A 266 11.12 -16.73 -16.63
C ALA A 266 10.53 -17.26 -17.94
N THR A 267 11.30 -17.24 -19.04
CA THR A 267 10.90 -17.84 -20.31
C THR A 267 10.75 -19.36 -20.21
N GLU A 268 11.66 -20.05 -19.52
CA GLU A 268 11.57 -21.49 -19.27
C GLU A 268 10.31 -21.83 -18.47
N VAL A 269 10.02 -21.09 -17.39
CA VAL A 269 8.78 -21.27 -16.62
C VAL A 269 7.56 -21.03 -17.50
N LEU A 270 7.55 -19.97 -18.30
CA LEU A 270 6.45 -19.66 -19.21
C LEU A 270 6.19 -20.81 -20.21
N GLN A 271 7.24 -21.43 -20.76
CA GLN A 271 7.14 -22.55 -21.70
C GLN A 271 6.53 -23.82 -21.08
N THR A 272 6.58 -23.97 -19.75
CA THR A 272 5.91 -25.09 -19.06
C THR A 272 4.39 -24.98 -19.04
N HIS A 273 3.81 -23.84 -19.41
CA HIS A 273 2.37 -23.62 -19.32
C HIS A 273 1.57 -24.43 -20.36
N PRO A 274 0.44 -25.08 -19.97
CA PRO A 274 -0.38 -25.90 -20.88
C PRO A 274 -0.94 -25.17 -22.11
N SER A 275 -1.24 -23.86 -22.01
CA SER A 275 -1.79 -23.09 -23.13
C SER A 275 -0.76 -22.82 -24.24
N LEU A 276 0.49 -22.55 -23.88
CA LEU A 276 1.59 -22.31 -24.82
C LEU A 276 2.08 -23.61 -25.44
N SER A 277 2.17 -24.68 -24.64
CA SER A 277 2.50 -26.01 -25.17
C SER A 277 1.46 -26.52 -26.17
N LYS A 278 0.16 -26.19 -26.03
CA LYS A 278 -0.86 -26.46 -27.04
C LYS A 278 -0.64 -25.68 -28.33
N GLN A 279 -0.32 -24.38 -28.26
CA GLN A 279 -0.04 -23.55 -29.44
C GLN A 279 1.21 -24.00 -30.20
N VAL A 280 2.29 -24.31 -29.47
CA VAL A 280 3.53 -24.85 -30.05
C VAL A 280 3.27 -26.21 -30.71
N ARG A 281 2.51 -27.11 -30.06
CA ARG A 281 2.13 -28.41 -30.66
C ARG A 281 1.21 -28.25 -31.87
N ALA A 282 0.32 -27.26 -31.88
CA ALA A 282 -0.53 -26.96 -33.02
C ALA A 282 0.28 -26.43 -34.21
N GLN A 283 1.24 -25.53 -33.99
CA GLN A 283 2.15 -25.04 -35.03
C GLN A 283 3.09 -26.13 -35.56
N GLN A 284 3.58 -27.03 -34.70
CA GLN A 284 4.39 -28.18 -35.11
C GLN A 284 3.61 -29.21 -35.95
N ARG A 285 2.29 -29.34 -35.73
CA ARG A 285 1.42 -30.17 -36.59
C ARG A 285 1.19 -29.55 -37.96
N LEU A 286 1.18 -28.22 -38.07
CA LEU A 286 1.01 -27.50 -39.34
C LEU A 286 2.30 -27.48 -40.20
N THR A 287 3.46 -27.65 -39.58
CA THR A 287 4.78 -27.60 -40.25
C THR A 287 5.38 -28.98 -40.54
N ARG A 288 4.73 -30.08 -40.13
CA ARG A 288 5.16 -31.43 -40.53
C ARG A 288 4.85 -31.63 -42.03
N PRO A 289 5.85 -31.93 -42.88
CA PRO A 289 5.59 -32.29 -44.26
C PRO A 289 4.74 -33.57 -44.25
N ARG A 290 3.65 -33.56 -45.01
CA ARG A 290 2.85 -34.77 -45.25
C ARG A 290 3.76 -35.80 -45.91
N ALA A 291 4.18 -36.80 -45.16
CA ALA A 291 4.78 -38.00 -45.74
C ALA A 291 3.77 -38.58 -46.74
N ARG A 292 4.18 -38.63 -48.01
CA ARG A 292 3.48 -39.33 -49.07
C ARG A 292 3.78 -40.82 -48.97
#